data_AF-A0A5J4VBB2-F1
#
_entry.id   AF-A0A5J4VBB2-F1
#
_cell.length_a   1.000
_cell.length_b   1.000
_cell.length_c   1.000
_cell.angle_alpha   90.00
_cell.angle_beta   90.00
_cell.angle_gamma   90.00
#
_symmetry.space_group_name_H-M   'P 1'
#
loop_
_entity.id
_entity.type
_entity.pdbx_description
1 polymer ?
#
loop_
_entity_poly.entity_id
_entity_poly.type
_entity_poly.pdbx_seq_one_letter_code
_entity_poly.pdbx_strand_id
1 'polypeptide(L)'
;MAWIETEAYPNITLKSRAESRLINQQLKFDFVYQLFTDAFRIETYDSGRGYYEFLNYYYYSQITDKFYSRNLLVLPISVQKKTGAQIVYLSDSNDCRVAINVNKFKRQHNLMN
;
A
#
# COMPACT_ATOMS: atom_id res chain seq x y z
N MET A 1 -12.88 19.03 37.85
CA MET A 1 -13.43 18.26 36.71
C MET A 1 -12.81 18.84 35.46
N ALA A 2 -11.90 18.10 34.85
CA ALA A 2 -10.97 18.58 33.83
C ALA A 2 -11.63 18.72 32.45
N TRP A 3 -11.03 19.60 31.65
CA TRP A 3 -11.46 20.13 30.36
C TRP A 3 -11.47 19.11 29.21
N ILE A 4 -12.27 19.42 28.18
CA ILE A 4 -12.34 18.77 26.87
C ILE A 4 -11.19 19.30 26.00
N GLU A 5 -10.42 18.42 25.34
CA GLU A 5 -9.66 18.79 24.14
C GLU A 5 -9.80 17.76 23.02
N THR A 6 -10.15 18.31 21.86
CA THR A 6 -10.21 17.77 20.50
C THR A 6 -8.89 17.12 20.08
N GLU A 7 -8.87 15.83 19.80
CA GLU A 7 -7.70 15.18 19.16
C GLU A 7 -7.69 15.49 17.65
N ALA A 8 -7.17 16.67 17.32
CA ALA A 8 -6.64 16.95 16.00
C ALA A 8 -5.36 16.10 15.82
N TYR A 9 -5.35 15.17 14.86
CA TYR A 9 -4.19 14.33 14.52
C TYR A 9 -2.94 15.20 14.31
N PRO A 10 -1.94 15.16 15.21
CA PRO A 10 -0.78 16.03 15.09
C PRO A 10 0.24 15.37 14.16
N ASN A 11 0.60 16.10 13.10
CA ASN A 11 1.89 16.02 12.40
C ASN A 11 2.38 14.63 11.97
N ILE A 12 1.89 14.14 10.83
CA ILE A 12 2.66 13.20 10.01
C ILE A 12 3.84 13.98 9.44
N THR A 13 5.01 13.83 10.06
CA THR A 13 6.28 14.32 9.48
C THR A 13 6.65 13.34 8.36
N LEU A 14 7.09 13.81 7.20
CA LEU A 14 7.65 12.95 6.15
C LEU A 14 9.15 12.80 6.40
N LYS A 15 9.71 11.58 6.34
CA LYS A 15 11.18 11.44 6.29
C LYS A 15 11.68 12.02 4.96
N SER A 16 12.76 12.78 5.04
CA SER A 16 13.45 13.43 3.93
C SER A 16 13.52 12.58 2.66
N ARG A 17 13.19 13.22 1.53
CA ARG A 17 13.21 12.74 0.15
C ARG A 17 14.52 11.99 -0.19
N ALA A 18 14.47 10.66 -0.25
CA ALA A 18 15.56 9.89 -0.83
C ALA A 18 15.40 9.87 -2.37
N GLU A 19 16.15 10.73 -3.07
CA GLU A 19 16.18 10.74 -4.53
C GLU A 19 17.01 9.56 -5.05
N SER A 20 16.35 8.48 -5.48
CA SER A 20 17.03 7.41 -6.24
C SER A 20 17.14 7.83 -7.71
N ARG A 21 18.38 8.02 -8.18
CA ARG A 21 18.70 8.30 -9.60
C ARG A 21 18.71 6.99 -10.40
N LEU A 22 17.54 6.41 -10.66
CA LEU A 22 17.38 5.39 -11.68
C LEU A 22 16.57 5.99 -12.84
N ILE A 23 17.30 6.35 -13.89
CA ILE A 23 16.89 6.47 -15.30
C ILE A 23 15.42 6.88 -15.53
N ASN A 24 15.22 8.18 -15.79
CA ASN A 24 14.06 8.79 -16.46
C ASN A 24 12.67 8.79 -15.80
N GLN A 25 12.50 8.32 -14.56
CA GLN A 25 11.32 8.67 -13.77
C GLN A 25 11.76 8.86 -12.32
N GLN A 26 11.63 10.07 -11.81
CA GLN A 26 11.86 10.37 -10.39
C GLN A 26 10.79 9.60 -9.60
N LEU A 27 11.05 8.34 -9.26
CA LEU A 27 10.18 7.53 -8.41
C LEU A 27 10.22 8.18 -7.03
N LYS A 28 9.26 9.07 -6.79
CA LYS A 28 9.01 9.66 -5.48
C LYS A 28 8.42 8.56 -4.62
N PHE A 29 9.23 8.06 -3.72
CA PHE A 29 8.83 7.07 -2.73
C PHE A 29 8.49 7.81 -1.45
N ASP A 30 7.22 7.77 -1.05
CA ASP A 30 6.78 8.32 0.22
C ASP A 30 6.99 7.27 1.32
N PHE A 31 7.64 7.67 2.41
CA PHE A 31 7.86 6.84 3.60
C PHE A 31 6.97 7.33 4.74
N VAL A 32 6.47 6.41 5.55
CA VAL A 32 5.77 6.72 6.82
C VAL A 32 6.60 6.28 8.02
N TYR A 33 6.41 6.95 9.16
CA TYR A 33 7.09 6.58 10.42
C TYR A 33 6.46 5.38 11.10
N GLN A 34 5.14 5.21 10.94
CA GLN A 34 4.35 4.11 11.49
C GLN A 34 3.18 3.80 10.55
N LEU A 35 2.68 2.56 10.60
CA LEU A 35 1.46 2.19 9.91
C LEU A 35 0.25 2.85 10.60
N PHE A 36 -0.81 3.06 9.82
CA PHE A 36 -2.09 3.50 10.35
C PHE A 36 -2.73 2.39 11.18
N THR A 37 -3.56 2.75 12.15
CA THR A 37 -4.17 1.79 13.10
C THR A 37 -5.10 0.78 12.41
N ASP A 38 -5.64 1.14 11.26
CA ASP A 38 -6.49 0.29 10.42
C ASP A 38 -5.69 -0.58 9.44
N ALA A 39 -4.37 -0.38 9.35
CA ALA A 39 -3.56 -1.10 8.40
C ALA A 39 -3.49 -2.58 8.79
N PHE A 40 -3.93 -3.45 7.89
CA PHE A 40 -3.86 -4.89 8.07
C PHE A 40 -2.86 -5.52 7.10
N ARG A 41 -2.32 -6.67 7.50
CA ARG A 41 -1.35 -7.41 6.69
C ARG A 41 -2.05 -8.09 5.52
N ILE A 42 -1.46 -7.95 4.35
CA ILE A 42 -1.85 -8.66 3.14
C ILE A 42 -1.11 -10.00 3.14
N GLU A 43 -1.81 -11.07 3.44
CA GLU A 43 -1.23 -12.42 3.48
C GLU A 43 -1.38 -13.14 2.15
N THR A 44 -2.49 -12.91 1.45
CA THR A 44 -2.88 -13.69 0.28
C THR A 44 -3.60 -12.82 -0.74
N TYR A 45 -3.53 -13.18 -2.01
CA TYR A 45 -4.34 -12.58 -3.08
C TYR A 45 -4.75 -13.64 -4.10
N ASP A 46 -6.04 -13.68 -4.42
CA ASP A 46 -6.58 -14.52 -5.48
C ASP A 46 -6.89 -13.64 -6.71
N SER A 47 -6.15 -13.88 -7.78
CA SER A 47 -6.35 -13.14 -9.04
C SER A 47 -7.50 -13.67 -9.91
N GLY A 48 -8.02 -14.86 -9.57
CA GLY A 48 -8.88 -15.71 -10.38
C GLY A 48 -8.12 -16.57 -11.41
N ARG A 49 -6.81 -16.33 -11.60
CA ARG A 49 -5.92 -17.14 -12.46
C ARG A 49 -4.84 -17.87 -11.67
N GLY A 50 -4.75 -17.59 -10.38
CA GLY A 50 -3.67 -18.00 -9.51
C GLY A 50 -3.85 -17.38 -8.13
N TYR A 51 -3.42 -18.15 -7.14
CA TYR A 51 -3.42 -17.80 -5.73
C TYR A 51 -2.00 -17.50 -5.30
N TYR A 52 -1.80 -16.37 -4.63
CA TYR A 52 -0.49 -15.87 -4.24
C TYR A 52 -0.44 -15.67 -2.74
N GLU A 53 0.62 -16.14 -2.12
CA GLU A 53 0.92 -15.92 -0.70
C GLU A 53 2.08 -14.93 -0.57
N PHE A 54 1.96 -14.00 0.38
CA PHE A 54 2.97 -12.97 0.62
C PHE A 54 3.58 -13.17 2.00
N LEU A 55 4.85 -13.58 2.03
CA LEU A 55 5.65 -13.68 3.26
C LEU A 55 6.38 -12.37 3.60
N ASN A 56 6.45 -11.43 2.66
CA ASN A 56 7.23 -10.20 2.78
C ASN A 56 6.52 -9.06 3.54
N TYR A 57 5.53 -9.37 4.39
CA TYR A 57 4.82 -8.42 5.26
C TYR A 57 4.39 -7.12 4.54
N TYR A 58 3.49 -7.24 3.57
CA TYR A 58 2.82 -6.08 2.98
C TYR A 58 1.58 -5.71 3.78
N TYR A 59 1.17 -4.44 3.72
CA TYR A 59 0.02 -3.92 4.46
C TYR A 59 -0.87 -3.06 3.56
N TYR A 60 -2.15 -3.00 3.89
CA TYR A 60 -3.10 -2.08 3.28
C TYR A 60 -3.88 -1.34 4.38
N SER A 61 -4.03 -0.03 4.22
CA SER A 61 -4.89 0.81 5.08
C SER A 61 -6.07 1.31 4.24
N GLN A 62 -7.27 1.08 4.75
CA GLN A 62 -8.52 1.53 4.14
C GLN A 62 -8.73 3.03 4.32
N ILE A 63 -8.32 3.61 5.45
CA ILE A 63 -8.42 5.04 5.75
C ILE A 63 -7.63 5.87 4.75
N THR A 64 -6.41 5.43 4.45
CA THR A 64 -5.53 6.15 3.52
C THR A 64 -5.64 5.67 2.07
N ASP A 65 -6.33 4.56 1.86
CA ASP A 65 -6.42 3.83 0.59
C ASP A 65 -5.03 3.56 -0.03
N LYS A 66 -4.08 3.11 0.79
CA LYS A 66 -2.68 2.92 0.39
C LYS A 66 -2.15 1.55 0.78
N PHE A 67 -1.19 1.11 -0.04
CA PHE A 67 -0.42 -0.10 0.19
C PHE A 67 0.96 0.26 0.76
N TYR A 68 1.46 -0.57 1.66
CA TYR A 68 2.72 -0.36 2.35
C TYR A 68 3.57 -1.63 2.29
N SER A 69 4.88 -1.46 2.19
CA SER A 69 5.84 -2.55 2.40
C SER A 69 6.17 -2.72 3.87
N ARG A 70 6.85 -3.83 4.19
CA ARG A 70 7.41 -4.09 5.53
C ARG A 70 8.32 -2.97 6.05
N ASN A 71 8.93 -2.21 5.14
CA ASN A 71 9.84 -1.11 5.46
C ASN A 71 9.12 0.24 5.54
N LEU A 72 7.80 0.25 5.72
CA LEU A 72 6.96 1.45 5.83
C LEU A 72 7.03 2.37 4.59
N LEU A 73 7.33 1.75 3.43
CA LEU A 73 7.32 2.42 2.15
C LEU A 73 5.90 2.38 1.57
N VAL A 74 5.37 3.53 1.14
CA VAL A 74 4.14 3.57 0.36
C VAL A 74 4.41 2.99 -1.03
N LEU A 75 3.67 1.94 -1.39
CA LEU A 75 3.80 1.30 -2.68
C LEU A 75 3.05 2.11 -3.75
N PRO A 76 3.70 2.41 -4.90
CA PRO A 76 3.06 3.16 -5.97
C PRO A 76 1.98 2.32 -6.67
N ILE A 77 0.84 2.96 -6.95
CA ILE A 77 -0.21 2.40 -7.78
C ILE A 77 -0.03 2.90 -9.21
N SER A 78 0.10 1.96 -10.16
CA SER A 78 0.20 2.23 -11.58
C SER A 78 -1.17 2.13 -12.25
N VAL A 79 -1.52 3.06 -13.13
CA VAL A 79 -2.73 3.00 -13.93
C VAL A 79 -2.42 2.42 -15.31
N GLN A 80 -3.05 1.30 -15.67
CA GLN A 80 -2.90 0.72 -17.01
C GLN A 80 -3.56 1.61 -18.07
N LYS A 81 -2.80 2.03 -19.08
CA LYS A 81 -3.28 2.95 -20.13
C LYS A 81 -4.51 2.47 -20.89
N LYS A 82 -4.61 1.16 -21.18
CA LYS A 82 -5.70 0.61 -22.01
C LYS A 82 -7.02 0.42 -21.25
N THR A 83 -6.94 0.01 -20.00
CA THR A 83 -8.10 -0.43 -19.21
C THR A 83 -8.45 0.55 -18.09
N GLY A 84 -7.58 1.50 -17.77
CA GLY A 84 -7.68 2.34 -16.58
C GLY A 84 -7.48 1.57 -15.27
N ALA A 85 -7.14 0.27 -15.33
CA ALA A 85 -7.02 -0.56 -14.15
C ALA A 85 -5.85 -0.10 -13.28
N GLN A 86 -6.13 0.11 -11.99
CA GLN A 86 -5.11 0.41 -10.98
C GLN A 86 -4.45 -0.88 -10.51
N ILE A 87 -3.12 -0.91 -10.60
CA ILE A 87 -2.29 -2.05 -10.27
C ILE A 87 -1.22 -1.66 -9.27
N VAL A 88 -1.07 -2.44 -8.20
CA VAL A 88 0.08 -2.39 -7.30
C VAL A 88 0.90 -3.67 -7.47
N TYR A 89 2.22 -3.56 -7.33
CA TYR A 89 3.12 -4.70 -7.48
C TYR A 89 3.71 -5.12 -6.14
N LEU A 90 3.58 -6.40 -5.82
CA LEU A 90 4.15 -7.03 -4.62
C LEU A 90 5.03 -8.21 -5.06
N SER A 91 5.91 -8.68 -4.19
CA SER A 91 6.63 -9.94 -4.38
C SER A 91 6.00 -11.04 -3.55
N ASP A 92 5.61 -12.16 -4.17
CA ASP A 92 5.10 -13.33 -3.45
C ASP A 92 6.19 -14.04 -2.63
N SER A 93 5.81 -15.15 -2.00
CA SER A 93 6.70 -16.01 -1.21
C SER A 93 7.88 -16.61 -1.99
N ASN A 94 7.80 -16.65 -3.31
CA ASN A 94 8.84 -17.16 -4.21
C ASN A 94 9.66 -16.02 -4.85
N ASP A 95 9.57 -14.80 -4.30
CA ASP A 95 10.17 -13.58 -4.83
C ASP A 95 9.73 -13.25 -6.27
N CYS A 96 8.58 -13.78 -6.69
CA CYS A 96 7.99 -13.49 -7.99
C CYS A 96 7.14 -12.23 -7.90
N ARG A 97 7.30 -11.34 -8.89
CA ARG A 97 6.53 -10.09 -8.95
C ARG A 97 5.07 -10.38 -9.34
N VAL A 98 4.14 -10.04 -8.46
CA VAL A 98 2.70 -10.20 -8.63
C VAL A 98 2.04 -8.84 -8.89
N ALA A 99 1.20 -8.79 -9.91
CA ALA A 99 0.36 -7.62 -10.22
C ALA A 99 -1.00 -7.75 -9.53
N ILE A 100 -1.23 -6.95 -8.51
CA ILE A 100 -2.51 -6.90 -7.79
C ILE A 100 -3.39 -5.84 -8.40
N ASN A 101 -4.60 -6.23 -8.83
CA ASN A 101 -5.61 -5.27 -9.25
C ASN A 101 -6.31 -4.72 -8.00
N VAL A 102 -6.21 -3.41 -7.79
CA VAL A 102 -6.67 -2.75 -6.56
C VAL A 102 -8.17 -2.98 -6.31
N ASN A 103 -9.00 -2.89 -7.36
CA ASN A 103 -10.44 -3.08 -7.22
C ASN A 103 -10.81 -4.54 -6.92
N LYS A 104 -10.11 -5.50 -7.54
CA LYS A 104 -10.31 -6.93 -7.23
C LYS A 104 -9.89 -7.25 -5.80
N PHE A 105 -8.74 -6.73 -5.37
CA PHE A 105 -8.26 -6.86 -4.01
C PHE A 105 -9.29 -6.32 -3.00
N LYS A 106 -9.77 -5.09 -3.20
CA LYS A 106 -10.80 -4.50 -2.33
C LYS A 106 -12.07 -5.34 -2.26
N ARG A 107 -12.53 -5.89 -3.40
CA ARG A 107 -13.67 -6.81 -3.44
C ARG A 107 -13.43 -8.07 -2.62
N GLN A 108 -12.26 -8.71 -2.79
CA GLN A 108 -11.91 -9.94 -2.09
C GLN A 108 -11.91 -9.74 -0.56
N HIS A 109 -11.48 -8.57 -0.10
CA HIS A 109 -11.39 -8.24 1.32
C HIS A 109 -12.65 -7.53 1.86
N ASN A 110 -13.76 -7.49 1.10
CA ASN A 110 -15.01 -6.80 1.49
C ASN A 110 -14.81 -5.31 1.87
N LEU A 111 -13.89 -4.63 1.18
CA LEU A 111 -13.53 -3.23 1.42
C LEU A 111 -14.26 -2.25 0.48
N MET A 112 -15.15 -2.75 -0.38
CA MET A 112 -16.00 -1.90 -1.20
C MET A 112 -17.36 -1.77 -0.52
N ASN A 113 -17.75 -0.53 -0.21
CA ASN A 113 -19.13 -0.18 0.14
C ASN A 113 -20.00 -0.15 -1.12
#